data_AF-A0A158JYI3-F1
#
_entry.id   AF-A0A158JYI3-F1
#
_cell.length_a   1.000
_cell.length_b   1.000
_cell.length_c   1.000
_cell.angle_alpha   90.00
_cell.angle_beta   90.00
_cell.angle_gamma   90.00
#
_symmetry.space_group_name_H-M   'P 1'
#
loop_
_entity.id
_entity.type
_entity.pdbx_description
1 polymer ?
#
loop_
_entity_poly.entity_id
_entity_poly.type
_entity_poly.pdbx_seq_one_letter_code
_entity_poly.pdbx_strand_id
1 'polypeptide(L)' 'MGIKMGVALDSAGREWHADTYVKGQGLEPLRCERCPTPVAHQAAHTRERDDRSIYVPAYFR' A
#
# COMPACT_ATOMS: atom_id res chain seq x y z
N MET A 1 11.66 8.06 6.14
CA MET A 1 10.36 8.63 5.74
C MET A 1 9.94 7.92 4.45
N GLY A 2 8.87 7.13 4.46
CA GLY A 2 8.39 6.41 3.28
C GLY A 2 7.22 7.15 2.64
N ILE A 3 7.17 7.19 1.32
CA ILE A 3 6.06 7.78 0.56
C ILE A 3 4.90 6.78 0.61
N LYS A 4 3.73 7.23 1.04
CA LYS A 4 2.50 6.42 0.97
C LYS A 4 2.00 6.45 -0.47
N MET A 5 1.80 5.28 -1.06
CA MET A 5 1.35 5.12 -2.44
C MET A 5 -0.02 4.46 -2.48
N GLY A 6 -0.87 4.89 -3.40
CA GLY A 6 -2.17 4.26 -3.63
C GLY A 6 -2.09 3.03 -4.54
N VAL A 7 -1.00 2.87 -5.27
CA VAL A 7 -0.78 1.79 -6.25
C VAL A 7 0.60 1.15 -6.09
N ALA A 8 0.70 -0.11 -6.45
CA ALA A 8 1.95 -0.87 -6.52
C ALA A 8 1.91 -1.84 -7.71
N LEU A 9 3.09 -2.24 -8.19
CA LEU A 9 3.25 -3.22 -9.26
C LEU A 9 3.67 -4.57 -8.68
N ASP A 10 3.06 -5.66 -9.10
CA ASP A 10 3.59 -7.00 -8.80
C ASP A 10 4.80 -7.35 -9.67
N SER A 11 5.43 -8.49 -9.39
CA SER A 11 6.61 -8.91 -10.16
C SER A 11 6.33 -9.29 -11.63
N ALA A 12 5.07 -9.47 -12.01
CA ALA A 12 4.63 -9.63 -13.40
C ALA A 12 4.25 -8.28 -14.05
N GLY A 13 4.38 -7.16 -13.32
CA GLY A 13 4.05 -5.82 -13.79
C GLY A 13 2.56 -5.48 -13.70
N ARG A 14 1.77 -6.25 -12.94
CA ARG A 14 0.35 -5.92 -12.75
C ARG A 14 0.19 -4.83 -11.70
N GLU A 15 -0.64 -3.85 -12.01
CA GLU A 15 -1.01 -2.79 -11.09
C GLU A 15 -2.04 -3.27 -10.06
N TRP A 16 -1.77 -2.94 -8.80
CA TRP A 16 -2.61 -3.23 -7.64
C TRP A 16 -2.93 -1.93 -6.92
N HIS A 17 -4.21 -1.67 -6.69
CA HIS A 17 -4.69 -0.54 -5.90
C HIS A 17 -4.78 -0.91 -4.43
N ALA A 18 -4.24 -0.08 -3.53
CA ALA A 18 -4.17 -0.38 -2.11
C ALA A 18 -5.55 -0.59 -1.47
N ASP A 19 -6.56 0.12 -1.97
CA ASP A 19 -7.94 0.08 -1.48
C ASP A 19 -8.63 -1.26 -1.78
N THR A 20 -8.31 -1.88 -2.92
CA THR A 20 -8.89 -3.17 -3.35
C THR A 20 -7.95 -4.35 -3.15
N TYR A 21 -6.68 -4.09 -2.83
CA TYR A 21 -5.66 -5.12 -2.68
C TYR A 21 -5.86 -5.90 -1.38
N VAL A 22 -5.94 -7.22 -1.51
CA VAL A 22 -5.96 -8.15 -0.38
C VAL A 22 -4.58 -8.79 -0.27
N LYS A 23 -3.98 -8.73 0.92
CA LYS A 23 -2.67 -9.33 1.18
C LYS A 23 -2.65 -10.81 0.71
N GLY A 24 -1.69 -11.14 -0.15
CA GLY A 24 -1.56 -12.45 -0.77
C GLY A 24 -2.22 -12.58 -2.15
N GLN A 25 -2.82 -11.52 -2.69
CA GLN A 25 -3.18 -11.46 -4.12
C GLN A 25 -1.97 -11.03 -4.96
N GLY A 26 -1.78 -11.68 -6.11
CA GLY A 26 -0.71 -11.36 -7.04
C GLY A 26 0.64 -12.00 -6.70
N LEU A 27 1.67 -11.56 -7.42
CA LEU A 27 3.03 -12.07 -7.30
C LEU A 27 3.89 -11.14 -6.43
N GLU A 28 4.08 -11.52 -5.17
CA GLU A 28 5.02 -10.84 -4.29
C GLU A 28 6.48 -11.03 -4.79
N PRO A 29 7.38 -10.05 -4.60
CA PRO A 29 7.18 -8.77 -3.91
C PRO A 29 6.52 -7.71 -4.79
N LEU A 30 5.57 -6.97 -4.20
CA LEU A 30 5.06 -5.74 -4.79
C LEU A 30 6.15 -4.68 -4.80
N ARG A 31 6.14 -3.82 -5.82
CA ARG A 31 7.14 -2.78 -6.07
C ARG A 31 6.46 -1.45 -6.33
N CYS A 32 7.21 -0.37 -6.12
CA CYS A 32 6.75 0.97 -6.47
C CYS A 32 6.60 1.12 -7.99
N GLU A 33 5.63 1.93 -8.44
CA GLU A 33 5.44 2.26 -9.87
C GLU A 33 6.67 2.99 -10.46
N ARG A 34 7.42 3.74 -9.63
CA ARG A 34 8.52 4.63 -10.05
C ARG A 34 9.90 4.11 -9.72
N CYS A 35 10.02 3.11 -8.86
CA CYS A 35 11.31 2.57 -8.46
C CYS A 35 11.24 1.06 -8.22
N PRO A 36 12.35 0.33 -8.40
CA PRO A 36 12.39 -1.12 -8.22
C PRO A 36 12.30 -1.56 -6.75
N THR A 37 12.06 -0.63 -5.82
CA THR A 37 11.98 -0.88 -4.38
C THR A 37 10.73 -1.68 -4.04
N PRO A 38 10.85 -2.77 -3.26
CA PRO A 38 9.70 -3.50 -2.78
C PRO A 38 8.90 -2.65 -1.80
N VAL A 39 7.57 -2.74 -1.88
CA VAL A 39 6.64 -2.02 -1.01
C VAL A 39 5.78 -3.02 -0.23
N ALA A 40 5.44 -2.66 1.00
CA ALA A 40 4.52 -3.41 1.82
C ALA A 40 3.12 -2.80 1.75
N HIS A 41 2.10 -3.64 1.64
CA HIS A 41 0.72 -3.22 1.80
C HIS A 41 0.41 -2.97 3.28
N GLN A 42 -0.22 -1.83 3.55
CA GLN A 42 -0.83 -1.54 4.83
C GLN A 42 -2.34 -1.42 4.63
N ALA A 43 -3.09 -2.24 5.36
CA ALA A 43 -4.55 -2.18 5.33
C ALA A 43 -5.07 -0.86 5.92
N ALA A 44 -6.29 -0.51 5.52
CA ALA A 44 -6.97 0.64 6.10
C ALA A 44 -7.10 0.45 7.61
N HIS A 45 -6.78 1.50 8.36
CA HIS A 45 -6.85 1.48 9.82
C HIS A 45 -7.21 2.85 10.36
N THR A 46 -7.86 2.87 11.51
CA THR A 46 -8.06 4.10 12.27
C THR A 46 -6.83 4.39 13.12
N ARG A 47 -6.37 5.63 13.10
CA ARG A 47 -5.30 6.12 13.97
C ARG A 47 -5.83 7.28 14.80
N GLU A 48 -5.54 7.25 16.09
CA GLU A 48 -5.83 8.37 16.98
C GLU A 48 -4.74 9.44 16.88
N ARG A 49 -5.16 10.70 16.78
CA ARG A 49 -4.27 11.86 16.75
C ARG A 49 -5.02 13.07 17.30
N ASP A 50 -4.44 13.75 18.29
CA ASP A 50 -5.01 14.96 18.90
C ASP A 50 -6.47 14.73 19.37
N ASP A 51 -6.71 13.63 20.09
CA ASP A 51 -8.03 13.18 20.58
C ASP A 51 -9.09 12.97 19.48
N ARG A 52 -8.65 12.80 18.23
CA ARG A 52 -9.51 12.52 17.08
C ARG A 52 -9.14 11.20 16.43
N SER A 53 -10.14 10.38 16.14
CA SER A 53 -9.99 9.20 15.32
C SER A 53 -9.91 9.60 13.84
N ILE A 54 -8.74 9.43 13.24
CA ILE A 54 -8.50 9.70 11.81
C ILE A 54 -8.53 8.36 11.07
N TYR A 55 -9.41 8.25 10.08
CA TYR A 55 -9.39 7.13 9.16
C TYR A 55 -8.20 7.26 8.22
N VAL A 56 -7.34 6.24 8.20
CA VAL A 56 -6.22 6.14 7.27
C VAL A 56 -6.61 5.08 6.23
N PRO A 57 -6.80 5.44 4.95
CA PRO A 57 -7.10 4.47 3.90
C PRO A 57 -5.92 3.52 3.71
N ALA A 58 -6.15 2.38 3.04
CA ALA A 58 -5.08 1.45 2.72
C ALA A 58 -4.03 2.11 1.81
N TYR A 59 -2.76 1.75 1.99
CA TYR A 59 -1.66 2.30 1.19
C TYR A 59 -0.47 1.34 1.12
N PHE A 60 0.40 1.53 0.13
CA PHE A 60 1.71 0.89 0.04
C PHE A 60 2.82 1.79 0.58
N ARG A 61 3.83 1.24 1.23
CA ARG A 61 4.99 1.98 1.79
C ARG A 61 6.28 1.17 1.85
#